data_AF-A0A0S8GFM7-F1
#
_entry.id   AF-A0A0S8GFM7-F1
#
_cell.length_a   1.000
_cell.length_b   1.000
_cell.length_c   1.000
_cell.angle_alpha   90.00
_cell.angle_beta   90.00
_cell.angle_gamma   90.00
#
_symmetry.space_group_name_H-M   'P 1'
#
loop_
_entity.id
_entity.type
_entity.pdbx_description
1 polymer ?
#
loop_
_entity_poly.entity_id
_entity_poly.type
_entity_poly.pdbx_seq_one_letter_code
_entity_poly.pdbx_strand_id
1 'polypeptide(L)' 'MSLMDSPATFGPGSVVPHLTTALTGPLLELEAHLLAQQPAIEQWFRACWQETPAPFYCSVDLRNAGFKLAPV' A
#
# COMPACT_ATOMS: atom_id res chain seq x y z
N MET A 1 37.61 2.56 -0.13
CA MET A 1 36.45 1.74 -0.58
C MET A 1 35.34 1.98 0.43
N SER A 2 34.56 3.03 0.19
CA SER A 2 33.48 3.52 1.06
C SER A 2 32.18 2.97 0.49
N LEU A 3 31.36 2.32 1.31
CA LEU A 3 29.90 2.12 1.17
C LEU A 3 29.47 1.18 2.30
N MET A 4 29.27 1.73 3.49
CA MET A 4 28.36 1.15 4.47
C MET A 4 27.19 2.12 4.61
N ASP A 5 25.99 1.57 4.46
CA ASP A 5 24.69 2.23 4.43
C ASP A 5 24.54 3.31 5.48
N SER A 6 24.25 4.54 5.02
CA SER A 6 23.61 5.54 5.88
C SER A 6 22.16 5.11 6.14
N PRO A 7 21.70 5.11 7.40
CA PRO A 7 20.29 4.91 7.70
C PRO A 7 19.50 6.08 7.09
N ALA A 8 18.38 5.78 6.43
CA ALA A 8 17.45 6.79 5.93
C ALA A 8 16.80 7.53 7.11
N THR A 9 17.50 8.53 7.64
CA THR A 9 16.98 9.44 8.65
C THR A 9 16.01 10.39 7.94
N PHE A 10 14.70 10.14 8.04
CA PHE A 10 13.70 11.11 7.59
C PHE A 10 13.76 12.34 8.53
N GLY A 11 14.49 13.37 8.11
CA GLY A 11 14.54 14.66 8.81
C GLY A 11 13.24 15.47 8.70
N PRO A 12 13.08 16.54 9.49
CA PRO A 12 11.95 17.45 9.37
C PRO A 12 12.08 18.22 8.05
N GLY A 13 11.40 17.74 7.01
CA GLY A 13 11.51 18.24 5.64
C GLY A 13 11.29 17.22 4.52
N SER A 14 10.90 15.98 4.84
CA SER A 14 10.51 15.00 3.82
C SER A 14 9.27 15.49 3.05
N VAL A 15 9.47 15.99 1.83
CA VAL A 15 8.39 16.33 0.90
C VAL A 15 7.81 15.03 0.37
N VAL A 16 6.65 14.64 0.88
CA VAL A 16 5.92 13.47 0.41
C VAL A 16 4.87 13.87 -0.63
N PRO A 17 4.53 13.00 -1.58
CA PRO A 17 3.47 13.28 -2.55
C PRO A 17 2.12 13.43 -1.84
N HIS A 18 1.42 14.53 -2.10
CA HIS A 18 0.05 14.75 -1.65
C HIS A 18 -0.91 14.71 -2.83
N LEU A 19 -2.09 14.15 -2.62
CA LEU A 19 -3.18 14.24 -3.58
C LEU A 19 -3.61 15.69 -3.73
N THR A 20 -3.65 16.19 -4.96
CA THR A 20 -4.10 17.55 -5.28
C THR A 20 -5.60 17.63 -5.56
N THR A 21 -6.32 16.52 -5.38
CA THR A 21 -7.78 16.43 -5.56
C THR A 21 -8.53 16.67 -4.26
N ALA A 22 -9.68 17.34 -4.35
CA ALA A 22 -10.62 17.48 -3.24
C ALA A 22 -11.51 16.24 -3.03
N LEU A 23 -11.53 15.32 -4.00
CA LEU A 23 -12.40 14.14 -3.98
C LEU A 23 -11.71 12.99 -3.24
N THR A 24 -11.89 12.94 -1.92
CA THR A 24 -11.34 11.89 -1.05
C THR A 24 -12.38 10.90 -0.54
N GLY A 25 -13.67 11.19 -0.70
CA GLY A 25 -14.78 10.38 -0.16
C GLY A 25 -14.68 8.88 -0.49
N PRO A 26 -14.60 8.49 -1.78
CA PRO A 26 -14.50 7.07 -2.13
C PRO A 26 -13.22 6.39 -1.63
N LEU A 27 -12.11 7.13 -1.53
CA LEU A 27 -10.87 6.60 -0.95
C LEU A 27 -11.03 6.35 0.56
N LEU A 28 -11.65 7.27 1.30
CA LEU A 28 -11.91 7.11 2.73
C LEU A 28 -12.88 5.95 3.01
N GLU A 29 -13.90 5.78 2.19
CA GLU A 29 -14.84 4.65 2.30
C GLU A 29 -14.12 3.32 2.07
N LEU A 30 -13.24 3.24 1.06
CA LEU A 30 -12.41 2.07 0.81
C LEU A 30 -11.48 1.77 1.99
N GLU A 31 -10.78 2.77 2.49
CA GLU A 31 -9.88 2.63 3.65
C GLU A 31 -10.63 2.14 4.90
N ALA A 32 -11.79 2.73 5.20
CA ALA A 32 -12.64 2.31 6.32
C ALA A 32 -13.13 0.87 6.16
N HIS A 33 -13.54 0.46 4.95
CA HIS A 33 -13.97 -0.90 4.68
C HIS A 33 -12.83 -1.91 4.87
N LEU A 34 -11.63 -1.61 4.36
CA LEU A 34 -10.45 -2.46 4.53
C LEU A 34 -10.08 -2.62 6.01
N LEU A 35 -10.10 -1.53 6.79
CA LEU A 35 -9.84 -1.57 8.23
C LEU A 35 -10.89 -2.39 8.99
N ALA A 36 -12.17 -2.22 8.64
CA ALA A 36 -13.26 -2.96 9.28
C ALA A 36 -13.21 -4.48 8.98
N GLN A 37 -12.64 -4.88 7.83
CA GLN A 37 -12.56 -6.28 7.38
C GLN A 37 -11.16 -6.89 7.50
N GLN A 38 -10.20 -6.19 8.12
CA GLN A 38 -8.79 -6.62 8.15
C GLN A 38 -8.58 -8.08 8.58
N PRO A 39 -9.18 -8.59 9.68
CA PRO A 39 -8.98 -9.98 10.09
C PRO A 39 -9.47 -10.99 9.04
N ALA A 40 -10.61 -10.70 8.40
CA ALA A 40 -11.19 -11.56 7.37
C ALA A 40 -10.34 -11.59 6.10
N ILE A 41 -9.83 -10.41 5.69
CA ILE A 41 -8.92 -10.28 4.53
C ILE A 41 -7.63 -11.07 4.77
N GLU A 42 -7.01 -10.93 5.95
CA GLU A 42 -5.77 -11.66 6.29
C GLU A 42 -6.00 -13.18 6.36
N GLN A 43 -7.12 -13.62 6.92
CA GLN A 43 -7.48 -15.03 6.95
C GLN A 43 -7.66 -15.59 5.53
N TRP A 44 -8.33 -14.84 4.67
CA TRP A 44 -8.52 -15.21 3.27
C TRP A 44 -7.19 -15.31 2.52
N PHE A 45 -6.30 -14.31 2.65
CA PHE A 45 -4.96 -14.39 2.05
C PHE A 45 -4.18 -15.61 2.53
N ARG A 46 -4.24 -15.93 3.83
CA ARG A 46 -3.57 -17.11 4.37
C ARG A 46 -4.07 -18.40 3.72
N ALA A 47 -5.37 -18.53 3.50
CA ALA A 47 -5.94 -19.67 2.80
C ALA A 47 -5.48 -19.72 1.34
N CYS A 48 -5.55 -18.59 0.61
CA CYS A 48 -5.07 -18.52 -0.77
C CYS A 48 -3.59 -18.89 -0.92
N TRP A 49 -2.73 -18.53 0.04
CA TRP A 49 -1.32 -18.89 0.01
C TRP A 49 -1.02 -20.35 0.36
N GLN A 50 -1.95 -21.08 0.99
CA GLN A 50 -1.83 -22.54 1.09
C GLN A 50 -2.13 -23.22 -0.25
N GLU A 51 -3.07 -22.67 -1.03
CA GLU A 51 -3.49 -23.23 -2.32
C GLU A 51 -2.53 -22.84 -3.45
N THR A 52 -2.10 -21.57 -3.48
CA THR A 52 -1.21 -21.01 -4.49
C THR A 52 -0.05 -20.31 -3.80
N PRO A 53 1.14 -20.94 -3.73
CA PRO A 53 2.31 -20.32 -3.12
C PRO A 53 2.67 -18.99 -3.80
N ALA A 54 3.10 -18.02 -3.00
CA ALA A 54 3.56 -16.73 -3.51
C ALA A 54 4.83 -16.88 -4.37
N PRO A 55 5.04 -16.00 -5.37
CA PRO A 55 6.30 -15.95 -6.10
C PRO A 55 7.47 -15.55 -5.17
N PHE A 56 8.70 -15.92 -5.55
CA PHE A 56 9.90 -15.59 -4.76
C PHE A 56 10.10 -14.08 -4.56
N TYR A 57 9.78 -13.26 -5.58
CA TYR A 57 9.63 -11.81 -5.48
C TYR A 57 8.59 -11.30 -6.50
N CYS A 58 7.93 -10.18 -6.19
CA CYS A 58 7.07 -9.48 -7.16
C CYS A 58 6.99 -7.98 -6.82
N SER A 59 6.60 -7.18 -7.80
CA SER A 59 6.28 -5.76 -7.65
C SER A 59 4.92 -5.48 -8.30
N VAL A 60 4.16 -4.55 -7.73
CA VAL A 60 2.88 -4.09 -8.26
C VAL A 60 2.85 -2.57 -8.21
N ASP A 61 2.67 -1.93 -9.37
CA ASP A 61 2.49 -0.49 -9.45
C ASP A 61 1.04 -0.14 -9.12
N LEU A 62 0.82 0.90 -8.31
CA LEU A 62 -0.52 1.35 -7.90
C LEU A 62 -0.78 2.78 -8.38
N ARG A 63 -2.03 3.06 -8.75
CA ARG A 63 -2.51 4.42 -9.03
C ARG A 63 -3.65 4.80 -8.10
N ASN A 64 -3.49 5.91 -7.38
CA ASN A 64 -4.52 6.53 -6.56
C ASN A 64 -5.05 7.79 -7.25
N ALA A 65 -6.31 7.76 -7.68
CA ALA A 65 -6.98 8.89 -8.31
C ALA A 65 -7.98 9.62 -7.39
N GLY A 66 -8.01 9.30 -6.09
CA GLY A 66 -8.97 9.83 -5.10
C GLY A 66 -10.37 9.20 -5.16
N PHE A 67 -10.83 8.76 -6.34
CA PHE A 67 -12.07 7.99 -6.50
C PHE A 67 -11.85 6.50 -6.83
N LYS A 68 -10.60 6.11 -7.12
CA LYS A 68 -10.22 4.73 -7.44
C LYS A 68 -8.77 4.48 -7.04
N LEU A 69 -8.53 3.31 -6.44
CA LEU A 69 -7.21 2.75 -6.21
C LEU A 69 -7.12 1.44 -7.01
N ALA A 70 -6.11 1.32 -7.87
CA ALA A 70 -5.97 0.13 -8.72
C ALA A 70 -4.50 -0.19 -9.04
N PRO A 71 -4.19 -1.49 -9.24
CA PRO A 71 -2.92 -1.89 -9.85
C PRO A 71 -2.89 -1.51 -11.34
N VAL A 72 -1.70 -1.23 -11.86
CA VAL A 72 -1.44 -0.94 -13.28
C VAL A 72 -0.27 -1.73 -13.83
#